data_AF-A0A1L8QP47-F1
#
_entry.id   AF-A0A1L8QP47-F1
#
_cell.length_a   1.000
_cell.length_b   1.000
_cell.length_c   1.000
_cell.angle_alpha   90.00
_cell.angle_beta   90.00
_cell.angle_gamma   90.00
#
_symmetry.space_group_name_H-M   'P 1'
#
loop_
_entity.id
_entity.type
_entity.pdbx_description
1 polymer ?
#
loop_
_entity_poly.entity_id
_entity_poly.type
_entity_poly.pdbx_seq_one_letter_code
_entity_poly.pdbx_strand_id
1 'polypeptide(L)'
;MNQWKKWLFLGTMATVTLGALSACGQQGDASEEAQQTVTLWAGGSDNVKVGMEQIVKAFNASEKGEEYQLKLEFIMSGSGSQSLSDRIIAAKKVGESNTDYDLILVSDAEVGVFLQEGGEDIFVPYEEAKIPNLANVQTKVSSGEGVLVPYRGTTVVLAYNSENVSSVPETATELYQWIEDNPGRFAYNTPGSGGAGSSFVQTVLYNELPEEALTSSDAKWKAEWSKGFERLKSLHSSMYQTGGQTIYPNKNQGTLDLLINQEVDMIPAWADMVITNLANGTLPENIKMTQVEPGFTGNVDGLAIPSIGSNIEGAQAVMDFMLTTQAQQILLDTMAAIPVIDSSLISSDNSIYLKDLKIDSFRTSSLGTLANELNEEWDQTIGTMGQ
;
A
#
# COMPACT_ATOMS: atom_id res chain seq x y z
N MET A 1 37.38 -40.12 -51.59
CA MET A 1 37.24 -40.60 -50.21
C MET A 1 36.14 -39.78 -49.54
N ASN A 2 35.08 -40.30 -48.92
CA ASN A 2 34.27 -41.52 -49.13
C ASN A 2 32.81 -41.09 -48.78
N GLN A 3 31.80 -41.40 -49.62
CA GLN A 3 30.76 -42.44 -49.37
C GLN A 3 29.99 -42.20 -48.04
N TRP A 4 28.66 -42.16 -47.89
CA TRP A 4 27.45 -42.56 -48.65
C TRP A 4 26.25 -41.74 -48.06
N LYS A 5 25.00 -41.69 -48.58
CA LYS A 5 24.29 -42.32 -49.71
C LYS A 5 23.11 -41.41 -50.16
N LYS A 6 22.19 -41.94 -51.00
CA LYS A 6 20.80 -41.44 -51.18
C LYS A 6 19.82 -42.42 -50.49
N TRP A 7 18.52 -42.13 -50.48
CA TRP A 7 17.50 -42.91 -51.21
C TRP A 7 16.19 -42.11 -51.30
N LEU A 8 15.46 -42.30 -52.40
CA LEU A 8 14.22 -41.63 -52.77
C LEU A 8 13.15 -42.73 -52.91
N PHE A 9 11.90 -42.52 -52.48
CA PHE A 9 10.77 -43.27 -53.02
C PHE A 9 9.48 -42.44 -53.01
N LEU A 10 8.88 -42.28 -54.18
CA LEU A 10 7.50 -41.81 -54.38
C LEU A 10 6.55 -43.02 -54.29
N GLY A 11 5.31 -42.80 -53.81
CA GLY A 11 4.29 -43.85 -53.64
C GLY A 11 2.86 -43.30 -53.71
N THR A 12 2.38 -43.14 -54.94
CA THR A 12 1.04 -42.89 -55.50
C THR A 12 -0.22 -42.95 -54.61
N MET A 13 -1.16 -42.03 -54.91
CA MET A 13 -2.59 -42.00 -54.53
C MET A 13 -3.35 -43.33 -54.68
N ALA A 14 -4.38 -43.51 -53.84
CA ALA A 14 -5.61 -44.23 -54.17
C ALA A 14 -6.83 -43.43 -53.66
N THR A 15 -7.84 -43.27 -54.53
CA THR A 15 -9.08 -42.52 -54.27
C THR A 15 -10.21 -43.42 -53.77
N VAL A 16 -11.04 -42.91 -52.85
CA VAL A 16 -12.39 -43.43 -52.57
C VAL A 16 -13.36 -42.25 -52.54
N THR A 17 -14.53 -42.40 -53.16
CA THR A 17 -15.50 -41.32 -53.39
C THR A 17 -16.91 -41.65 -52.89
N LEU A 18 -17.60 -40.58 -52.49
CA LEU A 18 -19.05 -40.41 -52.25
C LEU A 18 -19.72 -41.08 -51.03
N GLY A 19 -20.43 -40.22 -50.30
CA GLY A 19 -21.38 -40.54 -49.24
C GLY A 19 -21.98 -39.26 -48.66
N ALA A 20 -22.72 -38.49 -49.46
CA ALA A 20 -23.33 -37.24 -49.01
C ALA A 20 -24.64 -37.50 -48.26
N LEU A 21 -24.74 -37.01 -47.02
CA LEU A 21 -26.01 -36.74 -46.34
C LEU A 21 -25.92 -35.36 -45.69
N SER A 22 -26.67 -34.41 -46.23
CA SER A 22 -26.89 -33.11 -45.59
C SER A 22 -27.78 -33.31 -44.37
N ALA A 23 -27.27 -32.97 -43.19
CA ALA A 23 -28.09 -32.68 -42.02
C ALA A 23 -27.81 -31.23 -41.61
N CYS A 24 -28.79 -30.35 -41.80
CA CYS A 24 -28.72 -28.98 -41.33
C CYS A 24 -28.83 -28.97 -39.80
N GLY A 25 -27.70 -29.11 -39.12
CA GLY A 25 -27.56 -28.83 -37.69
C GLY A 25 -26.84 -27.52 -37.51
N GLN A 26 -27.56 -26.39 -37.63
CA GLN A 26 -27.03 -25.09 -37.22
C GLN A 26 -27.12 -24.99 -35.69
N GLN A 27 -26.32 -25.84 -35.03
CA GLN A 27 -26.04 -25.72 -33.62
C GLN A 27 -25.09 -24.55 -33.49
N GLY A 28 -25.62 -23.42 -33.04
CA GLY A 28 -24.78 -22.31 -32.63
C GLY A 28 -24.00 -22.78 -31.42
N ASP A 29 -22.74 -23.12 -31.61
CA ASP A 29 -21.76 -23.03 -30.53
C ASP A 29 -21.74 -21.56 -30.12
N ALA A 30 -22.52 -21.24 -29.10
CA ALA A 30 -22.19 -20.13 -28.24
C ALA A 30 -20.82 -20.48 -27.64
N SER A 31 -19.76 -19.93 -28.23
CA SER A 31 -18.47 -19.88 -27.56
C SER A 31 -18.69 -19.14 -26.25
N GLU A 32 -18.69 -19.87 -25.13
CA GLU A 32 -18.40 -19.26 -23.84
C GLU A 32 -17.09 -18.50 -24.03
N GLU A 33 -17.15 -17.16 -23.99
CA GLU A 33 -15.94 -16.35 -24.04
C GLU A 33 -15.10 -16.75 -22.83
N ALA A 34 -13.85 -17.17 -23.08
CA ALA A 34 -13.01 -17.70 -22.03
C ALA A 34 -12.75 -16.61 -20.99
N GLN A 35 -13.22 -16.84 -19.76
CA GLN A 35 -13.08 -15.96 -18.59
C GLN A 35 -11.68 -15.34 -18.56
N GLN A 36 -11.61 -14.01 -18.71
CA GLN A 36 -10.34 -13.33 -18.90
C GLN A 36 -9.63 -13.19 -17.56
N THR A 37 -8.33 -13.51 -17.48
CA THR A 37 -7.57 -13.26 -16.25
C THR A 37 -7.26 -11.76 -16.12
N VAL A 38 -7.33 -11.25 -14.89
CA VAL A 38 -6.82 -9.93 -14.47
C VAL A 38 -5.86 -10.18 -13.32
N THR A 39 -4.61 -9.74 -13.44
CA THR A 39 -3.61 -9.91 -12.38
C THR A 39 -3.39 -8.60 -11.64
N LEU A 40 -3.76 -8.59 -10.36
CA LEU A 40 -3.49 -7.51 -9.42
C LEU A 40 -2.12 -7.73 -8.76
N TRP A 41 -1.22 -6.77 -8.95
CA TRP A 41 0.04 -6.72 -8.20
C TRP A 41 -0.08 -5.79 -6.99
N ALA A 42 0.35 -6.28 -5.84
CA ALA A 42 0.32 -5.53 -4.60
C ALA A 42 1.64 -5.67 -3.83
N GLY A 43 1.93 -4.69 -2.97
CA GLY A 43 2.98 -4.77 -1.96
C GLY A 43 2.48 -4.30 -0.61
N GLY A 44 3.08 -4.77 0.48
CA GLY A 44 2.69 -4.33 1.81
C GLY A 44 3.01 -5.32 2.93
N SER A 45 2.41 -5.06 4.09
CA SER A 45 2.35 -5.94 5.26
C SER A 45 1.31 -7.05 5.10
N ASP A 46 1.34 -8.02 6.03
CA ASP A 46 0.50 -9.23 5.97
C ASP A 46 -1.01 -8.94 6.00
N ASN A 47 -1.46 -7.92 6.73
CA ASN A 47 -2.87 -7.49 6.73
C ASN A 47 -3.34 -7.08 5.33
N VAL A 48 -2.52 -6.34 4.56
CA VAL A 48 -2.84 -5.96 3.17
C VAL A 48 -2.99 -7.20 2.30
N LYS A 49 -2.10 -8.19 2.48
CA LYS A 49 -2.18 -9.46 1.75
C LYS A 49 -3.49 -10.21 2.06
N VAL A 50 -3.80 -10.40 3.34
CA VAL A 50 -5.00 -11.12 3.78
C VAL A 50 -6.28 -10.45 3.30
N GLY A 51 -6.36 -9.11 3.36
CA GLY A 51 -7.51 -8.36 2.85
C GLY A 51 -7.67 -8.50 1.34
N MET A 52 -6.57 -8.39 0.58
CA MET A 52 -6.62 -8.58 -0.88
C MET A 52 -6.99 -10.02 -1.27
N GLU A 53 -6.54 -11.04 -0.54
CA GLU A 53 -6.99 -12.43 -0.77
C GLU A 53 -8.51 -12.59 -0.58
N GLN A 54 -9.14 -11.88 0.36
CA GLN A 54 -10.60 -11.87 0.50
C GLN A 54 -11.30 -11.05 -0.60
N ILE A 55 -10.71 -9.95 -1.06
CA ILE A 55 -11.22 -9.20 -2.23
C ILE A 55 -11.19 -10.07 -3.49
N VAL A 56 -10.09 -10.77 -3.78
CA VAL A 56 -9.99 -11.70 -4.91
C VAL A 56 -11.11 -12.73 -4.87
N LYS A 57 -11.33 -13.34 -3.70
CA LYS A 57 -12.39 -14.34 -3.50
C LYS A 57 -13.79 -13.76 -3.70
N ALA A 58 -14.04 -12.53 -3.25
CA ALA A 58 -15.33 -11.87 -3.38
C ALA A 58 -15.61 -11.39 -4.81
N PHE A 59 -14.61 -10.81 -5.48
CA PHE A 59 -14.70 -10.41 -6.89
C PHE A 59 -14.99 -11.62 -7.79
N ASN A 60 -14.24 -12.72 -7.64
CA ASN A 60 -14.41 -13.95 -8.40
C ASN A 60 -15.75 -14.68 -8.12
N ALA A 61 -16.50 -14.25 -7.10
CA ALA A 61 -17.84 -14.73 -6.77
C ALA A 61 -18.96 -13.71 -7.12
N SER A 62 -18.61 -12.57 -7.70
CA SER A 62 -19.54 -11.55 -8.19
C SER A 62 -19.98 -11.82 -9.64
N GLU A 63 -20.97 -11.09 -10.14
CA GLU A 63 -21.39 -11.13 -11.55
C GLU A 63 -20.21 -10.83 -12.51
N LYS A 64 -19.34 -9.86 -12.16
CA LYS A 64 -18.11 -9.59 -12.93
C LYS A 64 -17.02 -10.65 -12.76
N GLY A 65 -17.16 -11.51 -11.75
CA GLY A 65 -16.39 -12.74 -11.62
C GLY A 65 -16.71 -13.77 -12.71
N GLU A 66 -17.87 -13.71 -13.37
CA GLU A 66 -18.19 -14.61 -14.49
C GLU A 66 -17.43 -14.22 -15.77
N GLU A 67 -17.25 -12.91 -16.01
CA GLU A 67 -16.47 -12.35 -17.14
C GLU A 67 -14.95 -12.40 -16.87
N TYR A 68 -14.53 -12.07 -15.64
CA TYR A 68 -13.13 -11.84 -15.28
C TYR A 68 -12.69 -12.66 -14.05
N GLN A 69 -11.52 -13.30 -14.14
CA GLN A 69 -10.86 -13.95 -13.02
C GLN A 69 -9.73 -13.08 -12.48
N LEU A 70 -9.94 -12.48 -11.30
CA LEU A 70 -8.90 -11.77 -10.57
C LEU A 70 -7.91 -12.76 -9.92
N LYS A 71 -6.61 -12.45 -10.02
CA LYS A 71 -5.50 -13.09 -9.31
C LYS A 71 -4.69 -12.05 -8.57
N LEU A 72 -3.98 -12.47 -7.51
CA LEU A 72 -3.12 -11.61 -6.70
C LEU A 72 -1.68 -12.11 -6.75
N GLU A 73 -0.77 -11.23 -7.15
CA GLU A 73 0.67 -11.37 -6.97
C GLU A 73 1.13 -10.36 -5.90
N PHE A 74 1.84 -10.83 -4.87
CA PHE A 74 2.08 -10.03 -3.65
C PHE A 74 3.56 -9.96 -3.24
N ILE A 75 4.08 -8.74 -3.05
CA ILE A 75 5.45 -8.46 -2.62
C ILE A 75 5.46 -8.01 -1.15
N MET A 76 5.88 -8.91 -0.25
CA MET A 76 5.94 -8.63 1.19
C MET A 76 7.00 -7.55 1.52
N SER A 77 6.61 -6.54 2.32
CA SER A 77 7.50 -5.44 2.75
C SER A 77 8.69 -5.93 3.57
N GLY A 78 9.87 -5.34 3.31
CA GLY A 78 11.11 -5.71 4.00
C GLY A 78 11.54 -7.16 3.74
N SER A 79 11.24 -7.69 2.54
CA SER A 79 11.74 -9.00 2.04
C SER A 79 13.07 -8.91 1.31
N GLY A 80 13.56 -7.69 0.99
CA GLY A 80 14.72 -7.47 0.13
C GLY A 80 14.47 -7.71 -1.36
N SER A 81 13.22 -7.97 -1.76
CA SER A 81 12.83 -8.08 -3.17
C SER A 81 12.89 -6.73 -3.87
N GLN A 82 13.18 -6.72 -5.17
CA GLN A 82 13.00 -5.54 -6.03
C GLN A 82 11.55 -5.04 -5.94
N SER A 83 11.39 -3.71 -5.83
CA SER A 83 10.09 -3.05 -5.68
C SER A 83 9.17 -3.24 -6.89
N LEU A 84 7.87 -2.96 -6.74
CA LEU A 84 6.92 -3.05 -7.85
C LEU A 84 7.15 -1.94 -8.89
N SER A 85 7.48 -0.72 -8.45
CA SER A 85 7.80 0.41 -9.32
C SER A 85 9.00 0.11 -10.20
N ASP A 86 10.12 -0.35 -9.63
CA ASP A 86 11.33 -0.68 -10.40
C ASP A 86 11.05 -1.71 -11.51
N ARG A 87 10.21 -2.72 -11.24
CA ARG A 87 9.86 -3.77 -12.21
C ARG A 87 9.09 -3.18 -13.39
N ILE A 88 8.02 -2.44 -13.11
CA ILE A 88 7.12 -1.87 -14.13
C ILE A 88 7.85 -0.80 -14.95
N ILE A 89 8.61 0.08 -14.28
CA ILE A 89 9.42 1.11 -14.92
C ILE A 89 10.50 0.46 -15.82
N ALA A 90 11.16 -0.61 -15.39
CA ALA A 90 12.15 -1.32 -16.20
C ALA A 90 11.51 -2.02 -17.41
N ALA A 91 10.40 -2.76 -17.21
CA ALA A 91 9.65 -3.43 -18.27
C ALA A 91 9.18 -2.44 -19.35
N LYS A 92 8.59 -1.31 -18.94
CA LYS A 92 8.19 -0.24 -19.85
C LYS A 92 9.38 0.36 -20.61
N LYS A 93 10.51 0.62 -19.93
CA LYS A 93 11.74 1.18 -20.55
C LYS A 93 12.34 0.29 -21.64
N VAL A 94 12.12 -1.03 -21.59
CA VAL A 94 12.56 -1.98 -22.65
C VAL A 94 11.48 -2.28 -23.70
N GLY A 95 10.29 -1.68 -23.57
CA GLY A 95 9.19 -1.80 -24.53
C GLY A 95 8.35 -3.07 -24.38
N GLU A 96 8.29 -3.66 -23.18
CA GLU A 96 7.34 -4.73 -22.89
C GLU A 96 5.89 -4.23 -22.95
N SER A 97 4.98 -5.11 -23.38
CA SER A 97 3.54 -4.85 -23.52
C SER A 97 2.79 -6.17 -23.49
N ASN A 98 1.51 -6.15 -23.10
CA ASN A 98 0.70 -7.35 -22.86
C ASN A 98 1.30 -8.25 -21.75
N THR A 99 1.82 -7.60 -20.70
CA THR A 99 2.29 -8.24 -19.47
C THR A 99 1.12 -8.56 -18.53
N ASP A 100 1.40 -9.30 -17.46
CA ASP A 100 0.48 -9.55 -16.34
C ASP A 100 0.48 -8.42 -15.29
N TYR A 101 1.06 -7.25 -15.57
CA TYR A 101 0.86 -6.05 -14.77
C TYR A 101 -0.44 -5.35 -15.20
N ASP A 102 -1.58 -6.04 -15.10
CA ASP A 102 -2.89 -5.51 -15.53
C ASP A 102 -3.40 -4.40 -14.59
N LEU A 103 -3.17 -4.56 -13.29
CA LEU A 103 -3.65 -3.68 -12.24
C LEU A 103 -2.65 -3.67 -11.08
N ILE A 104 -2.41 -2.51 -10.47
CA ILE A 104 -1.51 -2.40 -9.31
C ILE A 104 -2.17 -1.65 -8.15
N LEU A 105 -1.76 -1.97 -6.92
CA LEU A 105 -1.95 -1.08 -5.77
C LEU A 105 -0.77 -0.10 -5.69
N VAL A 106 -1.08 1.19 -5.54
CA VAL A 106 -0.08 2.27 -5.43
C VAL A 106 -0.67 3.44 -4.64
N SER A 107 0.14 4.14 -3.86
CA SER A 107 -0.29 5.37 -3.16
C SER A 107 -0.27 6.60 -4.08
N ASP A 108 -1.11 7.59 -3.78
CA ASP A 108 -1.03 8.91 -4.42
C ASP A 108 0.34 9.58 -4.21
N ALA A 109 0.99 9.32 -3.07
CA ALA A 109 2.38 9.68 -2.79
C ALA A 109 3.40 9.09 -3.79
N GLU A 110 3.20 7.84 -4.24
CA GLU A 110 4.12 7.10 -5.13
C GLU A 110 3.88 7.37 -6.62
N VAL A 111 2.67 7.77 -7.04
CA VAL A 111 2.36 8.03 -8.47
C VAL A 111 3.37 8.98 -9.12
N GLY A 112 3.85 10.00 -8.38
CA GLY A 112 4.87 10.93 -8.87
C GLY A 112 6.19 10.26 -9.29
N VAL A 113 6.61 9.18 -8.61
CA VAL A 113 7.82 8.42 -8.95
C VAL A 113 7.62 7.66 -10.27
N PHE A 114 6.46 7.01 -10.42
CA PHE A 114 6.11 6.31 -11.66
C PHE A 114 6.10 7.27 -12.87
N LEU A 115 5.48 8.44 -12.74
CA LEU A 115 5.44 9.46 -13.79
C LEU A 115 6.83 10.02 -14.10
N GLN A 116 7.61 10.38 -13.07
CA GLN A 116 8.95 10.96 -13.23
C GLN A 116 9.94 10.01 -13.91
N GLU A 117 9.95 8.74 -13.49
CA GLU A 117 10.92 7.76 -13.98
C GLU A 117 10.44 6.96 -15.18
N GLY A 118 9.14 6.73 -15.29
CA GLY A 118 8.49 5.91 -16.31
C GLY A 118 7.87 6.71 -17.46
N GLY A 119 7.67 8.01 -17.29
CA GLY A 119 6.99 8.90 -18.25
C GLY A 119 5.48 8.95 -18.05
N GLU A 120 4.86 10.06 -18.46
CA GLU A 120 3.42 10.38 -18.29
C GLU A 120 2.47 9.26 -18.72
N ASP A 121 2.83 8.50 -19.75
CA ASP A 121 2.08 7.37 -20.30
C ASP A 121 2.36 6.04 -19.57
N ILE A 122 2.84 6.03 -18.32
CA ILE A 122 3.06 4.79 -17.55
C ILE A 122 1.76 4.17 -17.04
N PHE A 123 0.72 4.98 -16.86
CA PHE A 123 -0.61 4.52 -16.51
C PHE A 123 -1.60 4.81 -17.63
N VAL A 124 -2.57 3.91 -17.81
CA VAL A 124 -3.72 4.11 -18.68
C VAL A 124 -4.77 4.91 -17.90
N PRO A 125 -5.30 6.03 -18.45
CA PRO A 125 -6.43 6.72 -17.85
C PRO A 125 -7.65 5.82 -17.77
N TYR A 126 -8.35 5.85 -16.63
CA TYR A 126 -9.62 5.13 -16.49
C TYR A 126 -10.78 5.88 -17.15
N GLU A 127 -11.79 5.14 -17.58
CA GLU A 127 -13.05 5.64 -18.10
C GLU A 127 -14.08 5.69 -16.96
N GLU A 128 -14.48 6.88 -16.48
CA GLU A 128 -15.49 7.02 -15.42
C GLU A 128 -16.78 6.23 -15.70
N ALA A 129 -17.19 6.14 -16.97
CA ALA A 129 -18.38 5.39 -17.40
C ALA A 129 -18.27 3.87 -17.22
N LYS A 130 -17.07 3.33 -17.02
CA LYS A 130 -16.80 1.92 -16.70
C LYS A 130 -16.73 1.66 -15.19
N ILE A 131 -16.67 2.72 -14.37
CA ILE A 131 -16.50 2.67 -12.91
C ILE A 131 -17.64 3.45 -12.22
N PRO A 132 -18.92 3.02 -12.36
CA PRO A 132 -20.07 3.74 -11.81
C PRO A 132 -20.00 3.96 -10.29
N ASN A 133 -19.33 3.10 -9.52
CA ASN A 133 -19.16 3.27 -8.08
C ASN A 133 -18.18 4.41 -7.70
N LEU A 134 -17.44 4.97 -8.66
CA LEU A 134 -16.61 6.17 -8.45
C LEU A 134 -17.43 7.36 -7.93
N ALA A 135 -18.72 7.43 -8.28
CA ALA A 135 -19.65 8.44 -7.77
C ALA A 135 -19.91 8.36 -6.25
N ASN A 136 -19.54 7.26 -5.58
CA ASN A 136 -19.67 7.09 -4.13
C ASN A 136 -18.43 7.51 -3.33
N VAL A 137 -17.32 7.83 -4.02
CA VAL A 137 -16.04 8.17 -3.38
C VAL A 137 -16.11 9.56 -2.75
N GLN A 138 -15.73 9.65 -1.47
CA GLN A 138 -15.69 10.87 -0.68
C GLN A 138 -14.26 11.40 -0.48
N THR A 139 -13.25 10.55 -0.72
CA THR A 139 -11.83 10.88 -0.61
C THR A 139 -11.29 11.50 -1.90
N LYS A 140 -10.25 12.34 -1.81
CA LYS A 140 -9.49 12.84 -2.96
C LYS A 140 -8.05 12.36 -2.89
N VAL A 141 -7.50 11.98 -4.04
CA VAL A 141 -6.06 11.69 -4.19
C VAL A 141 -5.28 13.00 -4.34
N SER A 142 -4.06 13.08 -3.79
CA SER A 142 -3.20 14.25 -3.97
C SER A 142 -2.47 14.27 -5.33
N SER A 143 -2.41 13.13 -6.02
CA SER A 143 -1.78 12.92 -7.31
C SER A 143 -2.44 11.73 -8.03
N GLY A 144 -2.30 11.65 -9.35
CA GLY A 144 -2.88 10.57 -10.16
C GLY A 144 -4.36 10.75 -10.52
N GLU A 145 -4.89 11.97 -10.51
CA GLU A 145 -6.24 12.26 -11.01
C GLU A 145 -6.42 11.71 -12.45
N GLY A 146 -7.49 10.93 -12.67
CA GLY A 146 -7.77 10.28 -13.96
C GLY A 146 -7.00 8.97 -14.23
N VAL A 147 -6.02 8.59 -13.41
CA VAL A 147 -5.27 7.31 -13.54
C VAL A 147 -5.28 6.44 -12.27
N LEU A 148 -5.61 7.03 -11.11
CA LEU A 148 -5.64 6.39 -9.80
C LEU A 148 -7.08 6.38 -9.24
N VAL A 149 -7.63 5.19 -9.01
CA VAL A 149 -8.92 5.01 -8.32
C VAL A 149 -8.66 4.71 -6.85
N PRO A 150 -9.00 5.60 -5.89
CA PRO A 150 -8.72 5.37 -4.48
C PRO A 150 -9.55 4.20 -3.93
N TYR A 151 -9.00 3.41 -3.00
CA TYR A 151 -9.73 2.33 -2.35
C TYR A 151 -9.62 2.29 -0.81
N ARG A 152 -8.55 2.86 -0.24
CA ARG A 152 -8.45 3.08 1.21
C ARG A 152 -7.70 4.36 1.54
N GLY A 153 -8.09 4.98 2.64
CA GLY A 153 -7.20 5.88 3.37
C GLY A 153 -6.21 5.08 4.23
N THR A 154 -5.04 5.64 4.48
CA THR A 154 -4.09 5.13 5.47
C THR A 154 -3.40 6.27 6.21
N THR A 155 -3.12 6.10 7.50
CA THR A 155 -2.50 7.13 8.34
C THR A 155 -1.76 6.51 9.52
N VAL A 156 -0.69 7.17 9.97
CA VAL A 156 0.00 6.86 11.21
C VAL A 156 -0.64 7.66 12.35
N VAL A 157 -0.86 6.99 13.48
CA VAL A 157 -1.42 7.55 14.72
C VAL A 157 -0.44 7.31 15.87
N LEU A 158 -0.65 8.02 16.99
CA LEU A 158 -0.10 7.57 18.26
C LEU A 158 -1.00 6.48 18.82
N ALA A 159 -0.47 5.27 18.97
CA ALA A 159 -1.08 4.22 19.78
C ALA A 159 -0.53 4.32 21.21
N TYR A 160 -1.41 4.36 22.23
CA TYR A 160 -1.01 4.60 23.61
C TYR A 160 -1.80 3.79 24.64
N ASN A 161 -1.15 3.42 25.75
CA ASN A 161 -1.79 2.80 26.90
C ASN A 161 -2.50 3.87 27.75
N SER A 162 -3.84 3.86 27.74
CA SER A 162 -4.64 4.88 28.45
C SER A 162 -4.76 4.70 29.97
N GLU A 163 -4.17 3.66 30.56
CA GLU A 163 -3.99 3.56 32.02
C GLU A 163 -2.77 4.37 32.49
N ASN A 164 -1.74 4.49 31.64
CA ASN A 164 -0.48 5.18 31.96
C ASN A 164 -0.41 6.58 31.34
N VAL A 165 -0.95 6.78 30.13
CA VAL A 165 -1.01 8.07 29.45
C VAL A 165 -2.33 8.78 29.75
N SER A 166 -2.31 9.67 30.73
CA SER A 166 -3.45 10.53 31.09
C SER A 166 -3.43 11.89 30.39
N SER A 167 -2.24 12.47 30.20
CA SER A 167 -2.02 13.65 29.35
C SER A 167 -1.59 13.19 27.96
N VAL A 168 -2.56 12.99 27.08
CA VAL A 168 -2.35 12.59 25.69
C VAL A 168 -1.90 13.82 24.87
N PRO A 169 -0.77 13.77 24.14
CA PRO A 169 -0.32 14.92 23.35
C PRO A 169 -1.20 15.15 22.12
N GLU A 170 -1.59 16.40 21.88
CA GLU A 170 -2.37 16.82 20.71
C GLU A 170 -1.49 17.48 19.64
N THR A 171 -0.26 17.87 19.98
CA THR A 171 0.70 18.51 19.07
C THR A 171 2.07 17.82 19.08
N ALA A 172 2.86 18.04 18.03
CA ALA A 172 4.24 17.54 17.97
C ALA A 172 5.10 18.05 19.15
N THR A 173 4.92 19.30 19.57
CA THR A 173 5.65 19.88 20.72
C THR A 173 5.30 19.17 22.04
N GLU A 174 4.02 18.89 22.27
CA GLU A 174 3.58 18.15 23.45
C GLU A 174 4.04 16.69 23.41
N LEU A 175 4.08 16.07 22.23
CA LEU A 175 4.65 14.73 22.05
C LEU A 175 6.14 14.71 22.42
N TYR A 176 6.93 15.70 21.98
CA TYR A 176 8.35 15.78 22.34
C TYR A 176 8.54 15.98 23.85
N GLN A 177 7.74 16.85 24.48
CA GLN A 177 7.77 17.02 25.94
C GLN A 177 7.35 15.74 26.67
N TRP A 178 6.31 15.05 26.20
CA TRP A 178 5.86 13.79 26.78
C TRP A 178 6.96 12.71 26.71
N ILE A 179 7.67 12.62 25.57
CA ILE A 179 8.82 11.73 25.40
C ILE A 179 9.93 12.09 26.41
N GLU A 180 10.28 13.37 26.55
CA GLU A 180 11.34 13.83 27.46
C GLU A 180 10.98 13.57 28.94
N ASP A 181 9.71 13.75 29.31
CA ASP A 181 9.20 13.53 30.67
C ASP A 181 9.01 12.04 31.03
N ASN A 182 8.91 11.14 30.03
CA ASN A 182 8.65 9.71 30.21
C ASN A 182 9.77 8.83 29.58
N PRO A 183 11.02 8.95 30.05
CA PRO A 183 12.16 8.27 29.44
C PRO A 183 12.01 6.75 29.46
N GLY A 184 12.27 6.12 28.31
CA GLY A 184 12.12 4.69 28.10
C GLY A 184 10.71 4.22 27.73
N ARG A 185 9.69 5.11 27.77
CA ARG A 185 8.28 4.74 27.54
C ARG A 185 7.73 5.09 26.16
N PHE A 186 8.58 5.61 25.25
CA PHE A 186 8.27 5.80 23.83
C PHE A 186 9.18 4.95 22.94
N ALA A 187 8.64 4.33 21.89
CA ALA A 187 9.46 3.69 20.85
C ALA A 187 8.96 4.02 19.44
N TYR A 188 9.88 4.16 18.49
CA TYR A 188 9.60 4.10 17.06
C TYR A 188 10.58 3.13 16.39
N ASN A 189 10.16 2.48 15.29
CA ASN A 189 10.98 1.50 14.60
C ASN A 189 12.05 2.17 13.71
N THR A 190 13.14 1.47 13.39
CA THR A 190 14.14 1.95 12.42
C THR A 190 13.45 2.38 11.11
N PRO A 191 13.57 3.64 10.65
CA PRO A 191 12.80 4.19 9.53
C PRO A 191 12.85 3.36 8.25
N GLY A 192 14.05 2.95 7.82
CA GLY A 192 14.23 2.11 6.62
C GLY A 192 13.63 0.70 6.70
N SER A 193 13.12 0.29 7.87
CA SER A 193 12.50 -1.04 8.08
C SER A 193 10.97 -1.03 8.17
N GLY A 194 10.33 0.14 8.33
CA GLY A 194 8.89 0.21 8.56
C GLY A 194 8.34 1.65 8.56
N GLY A 195 7.19 1.83 7.89
CA GLY A 195 6.62 3.14 7.62
C GLY A 195 6.22 3.97 8.85
N ALA A 196 5.88 3.35 10.00
CA ALA A 196 5.44 4.11 11.17
C ALA A 196 6.58 4.95 11.78
N GLY A 197 7.76 4.35 11.96
CA GLY A 197 8.98 5.04 12.36
C GLY A 197 9.49 6.04 11.33
N SER A 198 9.38 5.73 10.02
CA SER A 198 9.72 6.69 8.97
C SER A 198 8.77 7.90 8.99
N SER A 199 7.47 7.70 9.19
CA SER A 199 6.47 8.75 9.31
C SER A 199 6.73 9.68 10.52
N PHE A 200 7.10 9.11 11.67
CA PHE A 200 7.54 9.88 12.84
C PHE A 200 8.78 10.73 12.51
N VAL A 201 9.84 10.13 11.93
CA VAL A 201 11.07 10.85 11.58
C VAL A 201 10.83 11.94 10.53
N GLN A 202 10.07 11.65 9.48
CA GLN A 202 9.63 12.64 8.49
C GLN A 202 8.88 13.79 9.17
N THR A 203 7.94 13.49 10.07
CA THR A 203 7.17 14.52 10.79
C THR A 203 8.08 15.38 11.68
N VAL A 204 9.05 14.78 12.37
CA VAL A 204 10.01 15.53 13.21
C VAL A 204 10.82 16.53 12.40
N LEU A 205 11.31 16.13 11.22
CA LEU A 205 12.09 17.01 10.36
C LEU A 205 11.22 18.05 9.64
N TYR A 206 10.14 17.61 8.98
CA TYR A 206 9.33 18.47 8.12
C TYR A 206 8.39 19.42 8.89
N ASN A 207 8.33 19.33 10.22
CA ASN A 207 7.76 20.37 11.08
C ASN A 207 8.71 21.58 11.28
N GLU A 208 10.01 21.45 10.97
CA GLU A 208 10.99 22.54 11.04
C GLU A 208 11.19 23.26 9.68
N LEU A 209 10.42 22.85 8.67
CA LEU A 209 10.49 23.25 7.26
C LEU A 209 9.20 23.98 6.80
N PRO A 210 9.22 24.70 5.67
CA PRO A 210 8.01 25.16 4.99
C PRO A 210 7.09 24.00 4.59
N GLU A 211 5.77 24.25 4.58
CA GLU A 211 4.73 23.24 4.33
C GLU A 211 4.92 22.50 3.00
N GLU A 212 5.31 23.23 1.95
CA GLU A 212 5.52 22.68 0.60
C GLU A 212 6.71 21.71 0.49
N ALA A 213 7.58 21.64 1.51
CA ALA A 213 8.72 20.74 1.49
C ALA A 213 8.29 19.26 1.57
N LEU A 214 7.22 18.96 2.31
CA LEU A 214 6.79 17.58 2.54
C LEU A 214 6.22 16.90 1.29
N THR A 215 5.79 17.68 0.30
CA THR A 215 5.28 17.23 -1.01
C THR A 215 6.24 17.57 -2.15
N SER A 216 7.54 17.67 -1.86
CA SER A 216 8.57 18.07 -2.82
C SER A 216 9.81 17.16 -2.78
N SER A 217 10.15 16.59 -3.93
CA SER A 217 11.38 15.82 -4.16
C SER A 217 12.61 16.67 -4.51
N ASP A 218 12.57 17.99 -4.25
CA ASP A 218 13.67 18.91 -4.54
C ASP A 218 14.81 18.73 -3.52
N ALA A 219 15.97 18.28 -4.01
CA ALA A 219 17.15 17.99 -3.18
C ALA A 219 17.66 19.17 -2.34
N LYS A 220 17.23 20.41 -2.59
CA LYS A 220 17.52 21.55 -1.71
C LYS A 220 17.10 21.31 -0.26
N TRP A 221 16.00 20.57 -0.03
CA TRP A 221 15.42 20.40 1.31
C TRP A 221 16.33 19.62 2.26
N LYS A 222 17.22 18.77 1.71
CA LYS A 222 18.23 18.04 2.48
C LYS A 222 19.16 18.95 3.29
N ALA A 223 19.47 20.14 2.77
CA ALA A 223 20.32 21.11 3.47
C ALA A 223 19.67 21.68 4.76
N GLU A 224 18.35 21.61 4.86
CA GLU A 224 17.57 22.18 5.96
C GLU A 224 17.21 21.15 7.05
N TRP A 225 17.48 19.85 6.85
CA TRP A 225 17.17 18.76 7.80
C TRP A 225 17.89 18.85 9.15
N SER A 226 18.93 19.68 9.25
CA SER A 226 19.79 19.82 10.44
C SER A 226 19.02 19.99 11.76
N LYS A 227 18.02 20.87 11.81
CA LYS A 227 17.21 21.11 13.02
C LYS A 227 16.40 19.88 13.46
N GLY A 228 15.81 19.16 12.51
CA GLY A 228 15.06 17.94 12.80
C GLY A 228 15.96 16.82 13.29
N PHE A 229 17.18 16.70 12.77
CA PHE A 229 18.18 15.79 13.31
C PHE A 229 18.69 16.22 14.70
N GLU A 230 18.81 17.51 14.99
CA GLU A 230 19.09 18.01 16.34
C GLU A 230 17.95 17.65 17.32
N ARG A 231 16.69 17.74 16.90
CA ARG A 231 15.53 17.26 17.68
C ARG A 231 15.59 15.75 17.93
N LEU A 232 15.84 14.94 16.91
CA LEU A 232 15.95 13.47 17.08
C LEU A 232 17.10 13.09 18.03
N LYS A 233 18.21 13.86 18.01
CA LYS A 233 19.32 13.69 18.96
C LYS A 233 18.95 14.06 20.39
N SER A 234 18.13 15.10 20.62
CA SER A 234 17.68 15.44 21.98
C SER A 234 16.74 14.37 22.56
N LEU A 235 15.87 13.79 21.72
CA LEU A 235 14.94 12.74 22.13
C LEU A 235 15.61 11.37 22.32
N HIS A 236 16.80 11.12 21.75
CA HIS A 236 17.45 9.81 21.71
C HIS A 236 17.59 9.14 23.09
N SER A 237 17.97 9.90 24.13
CA SER A 237 18.15 9.37 25.50
C SER A 237 16.85 9.06 26.24
N SER A 238 15.69 9.43 25.69
CA SER A 238 14.38 9.19 26.28
C SER A 238 13.54 8.15 25.52
N MET A 239 14.06 7.65 24.39
CA MET A 239 13.51 6.49 23.69
C MET A 239 13.58 5.21 24.54
N TYR A 240 12.87 4.17 24.11
CA TYR A 240 12.93 2.83 24.70
C TYR A 240 14.36 2.33 24.89
N GLN A 241 14.61 1.80 26.08
CA GLN A 241 15.92 1.37 26.52
C GLN A 241 15.89 -0.06 27.04
N THR A 242 16.91 -0.83 26.67
CA THR A 242 17.21 -2.12 27.31
C THR A 242 18.71 -2.22 27.57
N GLY A 243 19.09 -2.79 28.71
CA GLY A 243 20.49 -2.81 29.17
C GLY A 243 21.13 -1.43 29.42
N GLY A 244 20.36 -0.34 29.41
CA GLY A 244 20.87 1.03 29.48
C GLY A 244 21.28 1.64 28.13
N GLN A 245 20.98 0.97 27.01
CA GLN A 245 21.16 1.48 25.65
C GLN A 245 19.80 1.74 25.01
N THR A 246 19.69 2.83 24.24
CA THR A 246 18.51 3.12 23.42
C THR A 246 18.43 2.14 22.25
N ILE A 247 17.29 1.47 22.09
CA ILE A 247 17.04 0.51 21.01
C ILE A 247 15.86 0.96 20.15
N TYR A 248 16.08 0.96 18.84
CA TYR A 248 15.03 1.16 17.83
C TYR A 248 14.60 -0.22 17.29
N PRO A 249 13.35 -0.67 17.50
CA PRO A 249 12.90 -1.95 17.00
C PRO A 249 12.90 -2.05 15.48
N ASN A 250 13.03 -3.27 14.95
CA ASN A 250 12.99 -3.53 13.51
C ASN A 250 11.55 -3.80 13.06
N LYS A 251 11.11 -3.12 11.98
CA LYS A 251 9.75 -3.14 11.41
C LYS A 251 8.66 -2.60 12.36
N ASN A 252 7.49 -2.25 11.81
CA ASN A 252 6.32 -1.79 12.58
C ASN A 252 5.90 -2.79 13.68
N GLN A 253 6.08 -4.10 13.44
CA GLN A 253 5.73 -5.13 14.42
C GLN A 253 6.60 -5.03 15.68
N GLY A 254 7.88 -4.68 15.56
CA GLY A 254 8.78 -4.62 16.71
C GLY A 254 8.38 -3.54 17.73
N THR A 255 7.79 -2.42 17.30
CA THR A 255 7.23 -1.42 18.23
C THR A 255 5.87 -1.82 18.78
N LEU A 256 5.02 -2.46 17.96
CA LEU A 256 3.76 -3.02 18.43
C LEU A 256 3.97 -4.09 19.51
N ASP A 257 4.97 -4.97 19.36
CA ASP A 257 5.32 -6.00 20.35
C ASP A 257 5.69 -5.37 21.71
N LEU A 258 6.45 -4.25 21.71
CA LEU A 258 6.77 -3.52 22.95
C LEU A 258 5.51 -2.93 23.61
N LEU A 259 4.55 -2.42 22.82
CA LEU A 259 3.29 -1.89 23.34
C LEU A 259 2.37 -3.00 23.87
N ILE A 260 2.29 -4.13 23.15
CA ILE A 260 1.56 -5.34 23.58
C ILE A 260 2.09 -5.84 24.93
N ASN A 261 3.43 -5.89 25.08
CA ASN A 261 4.10 -6.29 26.32
C ASN A 261 4.13 -5.19 27.41
N GLN A 262 3.60 -3.99 27.13
CA GLN A 262 3.61 -2.82 28.02
C GLN A 262 5.02 -2.34 28.43
N GLU A 263 6.02 -2.71 27.64
CA GLU A 263 7.41 -2.24 27.77
C GLU A 263 7.53 -0.74 27.43
N VAL A 264 6.62 -0.23 26.60
CA VAL A 264 6.40 1.19 26.32
C VAL A 264 4.93 1.54 26.52
N ASP A 265 4.64 2.83 26.70
CA ASP A 265 3.27 3.35 26.84
C ASP A 265 2.74 4.03 25.58
N MET A 266 3.61 4.38 24.63
CA MET A 266 3.22 5.08 23.41
C MET A 266 4.18 4.79 22.25
N ILE A 267 3.62 4.60 21.05
CA ILE A 267 4.37 4.43 19.78
C ILE A 267 3.65 5.16 18.64
N PRO A 268 4.35 5.57 17.57
CA PRO A 268 3.72 5.79 16.28
C PRO A 268 3.40 4.42 15.65
N ALA A 269 2.19 4.24 15.15
CA ALA A 269 1.74 3.01 14.50
C ALA A 269 0.74 3.33 13.39
N TRP A 270 0.68 2.50 12.35
CA TRP A 270 -0.39 2.60 11.34
C TRP A 270 -1.73 2.25 11.98
N ALA A 271 -2.76 3.08 11.74
CA ALA A 271 -4.08 2.88 12.33
C ALA A 271 -4.67 1.50 12.02
N ASP A 272 -4.47 1.00 10.80
CA ASP A 272 -4.93 -0.32 10.36
C ASP A 272 -4.33 -1.46 11.20
N MET A 273 -3.03 -1.40 11.50
CA MET A 273 -2.35 -2.37 12.37
C MET A 273 -2.84 -2.31 13.82
N VAL A 274 -3.12 -1.12 14.35
CA VAL A 274 -3.62 -0.96 15.73
C VAL A 274 -5.03 -1.52 15.86
N ILE A 275 -5.93 -1.15 14.93
CA ILE A 275 -7.31 -1.67 14.87
C ILE A 275 -7.32 -3.18 14.71
N THR A 276 -6.52 -3.73 13.78
CA THR A 276 -6.43 -5.18 13.55
C THR A 276 -5.98 -5.93 14.80
N ASN A 277 -5.01 -5.39 15.57
CA ASN A 277 -4.56 -6.04 16.80
C ASN A 277 -5.54 -5.86 17.97
N LEU A 278 -6.29 -4.77 18.05
CA LEU A 278 -7.38 -4.59 19.02
C LEU A 278 -8.54 -5.55 18.74
N ALA A 279 -9.00 -5.64 17.49
CA ALA A 279 -10.09 -6.52 17.06
C ALA A 279 -9.79 -8.01 17.31
N ASN A 280 -8.52 -8.41 17.14
CA ASN A 280 -8.05 -9.77 17.43
C ASN A 280 -7.76 -10.03 18.92
N GLY A 281 -7.85 -9.01 19.80
CA GLY A 281 -7.50 -9.12 21.22
C GLY A 281 -6.01 -9.29 21.50
N THR A 282 -5.13 -9.02 20.52
CA THR A 282 -3.67 -9.05 20.67
C THR A 282 -3.16 -7.80 21.39
N LEU A 283 -3.70 -6.62 21.04
CA LEU A 283 -3.52 -5.40 21.83
C LEU A 283 -4.55 -5.38 22.98
N PRO A 284 -4.14 -5.05 24.21
CA PRO A 284 -5.08 -4.83 25.32
C PRO A 284 -6.13 -3.75 25.05
N GLU A 285 -7.35 -3.91 25.59
CA GLU A 285 -8.48 -2.97 25.39
C GLU A 285 -8.24 -1.54 25.89
N ASN A 286 -7.27 -1.34 26.79
CA ASN A 286 -6.84 -0.03 27.28
C ASN A 286 -5.93 0.73 26.30
N ILE A 287 -5.48 0.09 25.21
CA ILE A 287 -4.76 0.77 24.13
C ILE A 287 -5.74 1.61 23.29
N LYS A 288 -5.39 2.88 23.08
CA LYS A 288 -6.19 3.85 22.31
C LYS A 288 -5.32 4.49 21.23
N MET A 289 -5.99 5.16 20.29
CA MET A 289 -5.35 5.93 19.21
C MET A 289 -5.59 7.44 19.40
N THR A 290 -4.67 8.26 18.93
CA THR A 290 -4.88 9.71 18.71
C THR A 290 -4.08 10.19 17.51
N GLN A 291 -4.48 11.32 16.93
CA GLN A 291 -3.70 12.08 15.95
C GLN A 291 -3.11 13.32 16.62
N VAL A 292 -1.86 13.65 16.29
CA VAL A 292 -1.24 14.94 16.62
C VAL A 292 -1.49 15.96 15.51
N GLU A 293 -1.32 17.24 15.81
CA GLU A 293 -1.39 18.36 14.87
C GLU A 293 0.00 19.04 14.74
N PRO A 294 0.55 19.22 13.52
CA PRO A 294 0.12 18.58 12.28
C PRO A 294 0.28 17.06 12.35
N GLY A 295 -0.56 16.35 11.59
CA GLY A 295 -0.58 14.89 11.53
C GLY A 295 0.78 14.27 11.23
N PHE A 296 0.93 13.01 11.65
CA PHE A 296 1.88 12.12 11.01
C PHE A 296 1.49 11.89 9.54
N THR A 297 2.42 11.39 8.74
CA THR A 297 2.14 11.14 7.33
C THR A 297 1.09 10.05 7.16
N GLY A 298 0.21 10.29 6.20
CA GLY A 298 -0.79 9.35 5.71
C GLY A 298 -0.93 9.57 4.20
N ASN A 299 -1.69 8.73 3.54
CA ASN A 299 -1.88 8.83 2.09
C ASN A 299 -3.20 8.17 1.69
N VAL A 300 -3.55 8.29 0.40
CA VAL A 300 -4.65 7.53 -0.19
C VAL A 300 -4.04 6.44 -1.06
N ASP A 301 -4.34 5.18 -0.75
CA ASP A 301 -3.98 4.08 -1.63
C ASP A 301 -5.07 3.91 -2.68
N GLY A 302 -4.63 3.73 -3.92
CA GLY A 302 -5.51 3.49 -5.05
C GLY A 302 -5.06 2.31 -5.90
N LEU A 303 -5.86 2.06 -6.94
CA LEU A 303 -5.55 1.16 -8.02
C LEU A 303 -5.17 1.97 -9.26
N ALA A 304 -4.15 1.54 -9.99
CA ALA A 304 -3.74 2.11 -11.27
C ALA A 304 -3.53 1.00 -12.31
N ILE A 305 -3.76 1.33 -13.59
CA ILE A 305 -3.63 0.40 -14.72
C ILE A 305 -2.29 0.69 -15.43
N PRO A 306 -1.25 -0.13 -15.32
CA PRO A 306 -0.01 0.07 -16.08
C PRO A 306 -0.24 -0.01 -17.59
N SER A 307 0.38 0.87 -18.37
CA SER A 307 0.28 0.86 -19.84
C SER A 307 0.94 -0.34 -20.53
N ILE A 308 1.64 -1.18 -19.75
CA ILE A 308 2.22 -2.46 -20.18
C ILE A 308 1.31 -3.66 -19.92
N GLY A 309 0.18 -3.48 -19.21
CA GLY A 309 -0.79 -4.55 -18.90
C GLY A 309 -1.52 -5.09 -20.14
N SER A 310 -2.32 -6.14 -19.95
CA SER A 310 -3.05 -6.82 -21.02
C SER A 310 -4.57 -6.65 -20.95
N ASN A 311 -5.14 -6.43 -19.76
CA ASN A 311 -6.59 -6.46 -19.53
C ASN A 311 -7.16 -5.18 -18.89
N ILE A 312 -7.30 -4.12 -19.70
CA ILE A 312 -7.83 -2.81 -19.25
C ILE A 312 -9.30 -2.90 -18.83
N GLU A 313 -10.15 -3.64 -19.55
CA GLU A 313 -11.58 -3.72 -19.22
C GLU A 313 -11.82 -4.48 -17.90
N GLY A 314 -11.12 -5.59 -17.70
CA GLY A 314 -11.16 -6.33 -16.44
C GLY A 314 -10.54 -5.57 -15.27
N ALA A 315 -9.45 -4.81 -15.51
CA ALA A 315 -8.87 -3.93 -14.50
C ALA A 315 -9.88 -2.87 -14.00
N GLN A 316 -10.62 -2.24 -14.91
CA GLN A 316 -11.69 -1.29 -14.56
C GLN A 316 -12.87 -1.96 -13.84
N ALA A 317 -13.23 -3.20 -14.19
CA ALA A 317 -14.24 -3.97 -13.46
C ALA A 317 -13.82 -4.26 -12.01
N VAL A 318 -12.53 -4.53 -11.76
CA VAL A 318 -11.99 -4.71 -10.40
C VAL A 318 -11.98 -3.37 -9.63
N MET A 319 -11.61 -2.27 -10.29
CA MET A 319 -11.69 -0.93 -9.69
C MET A 319 -13.11 -0.59 -9.24
N ASP A 320 -14.12 -0.86 -10.08
CA ASP A 320 -15.52 -0.62 -9.74
C ASP A 320 -15.99 -1.49 -8.56
N PHE A 321 -15.63 -2.78 -8.58
CA PHE A 321 -15.95 -3.70 -7.48
C PHE A 321 -15.33 -3.24 -6.15
N MET A 322 -14.09 -2.75 -6.16
CA MET A 322 -13.38 -2.31 -4.95
C MET A 322 -14.09 -1.15 -4.22
N LEU A 323 -14.88 -0.36 -4.95
CA LEU A 323 -15.68 0.75 -4.44
C LEU A 323 -17.08 0.35 -3.95
N THR A 324 -17.47 -0.92 -4.10
CA THR A 324 -18.74 -1.42 -3.55
C THR A 324 -18.70 -1.44 -2.02
N THR A 325 -19.87 -1.29 -1.39
CA THR A 325 -20.03 -1.48 0.05
C THR A 325 -19.54 -2.86 0.52
N GLN A 326 -19.70 -3.90 -0.31
CA GLN A 326 -19.21 -5.24 0.00
C GLN A 326 -17.67 -5.30 0.07
N ALA A 327 -16.97 -4.72 -0.91
CA ALA A 327 -15.52 -4.67 -0.90
C ALA A 327 -14.99 -3.80 0.26
N GLN A 328 -15.56 -2.62 0.46
CA GLN A 328 -15.17 -1.70 1.54
C GLN A 328 -15.43 -2.30 2.94
N GLN A 329 -16.52 -3.07 3.11
CA GLN A 329 -16.77 -3.89 4.31
C GLN A 329 -15.67 -4.94 4.51
N ILE A 330 -15.34 -5.73 3.49
CA ILE A 330 -14.29 -6.76 3.56
C ILE A 330 -12.95 -6.12 3.96
N LEU A 331 -12.58 -4.98 3.35
CA LEU A 331 -11.35 -4.26 3.65
C LEU A 331 -11.30 -3.75 5.10
N LEU A 332 -12.41 -3.23 5.63
CA LEU A 332 -12.50 -2.79 7.02
C LEU A 332 -12.46 -3.96 8.02
N ASP A 333 -13.14 -5.07 7.73
CA ASP A 333 -13.17 -6.25 8.61
C ASP A 333 -11.83 -7.01 8.64
N THR A 334 -11.18 -7.16 7.49
CA THR A 334 -10.00 -8.04 7.32
C THR A 334 -8.66 -7.36 7.54
N MET A 335 -8.59 -6.07 7.24
CA MET A 335 -7.33 -5.31 7.25
C MET A 335 -7.48 -3.90 7.79
N ALA A 336 -8.61 -3.57 8.42
CA ALA A 336 -8.90 -2.28 9.04
C ALA A 336 -8.64 -1.06 8.15
N ALA A 337 -8.84 -1.21 6.84
CA ALA A 337 -8.72 -0.12 5.89
C ALA A 337 -9.75 0.98 6.16
N ILE A 338 -9.31 2.23 6.11
CA ILE A 338 -10.16 3.40 6.28
C ILE A 338 -10.97 3.56 4.98
N PRO A 339 -12.31 3.45 5.00
CA PRO A 339 -13.11 3.45 3.77
C PRO A 339 -13.02 4.76 3.00
N VAL A 340 -13.14 4.68 1.67
CA VAL A 340 -13.19 5.85 0.77
C VAL A 340 -14.61 6.25 0.36
N ILE A 341 -15.60 5.46 0.77
CA ILE A 341 -17.04 5.72 0.60
C ILE A 341 -17.67 6.15 1.94
N ASP A 342 -18.95 6.50 1.94
CA ASP A 342 -19.72 6.76 3.16
C ASP A 342 -19.66 5.57 4.14
N SER A 343 -18.94 5.74 5.25
CA SER A 343 -18.74 4.69 6.25
C SER A 343 -20.01 4.31 7.01
N SER A 344 -21.07 5.12 6.95
CA SER A 344 -22.38 4.78 7.53
C SER A 344 -23.12 3.68 6.75
N LEU A 345 -22.67 3.38 5.52
CA LEU A 345 -23.17 2.24 4.73
C LEU A 345 -22.50 0.91 5.12
N ILE A 346 -21.45 0.94 5.95
CA ILE A 346 -20.62 -0.22 6.30
C ILE A 346 -20.94 -0.68 7.73
N SER A 347 -21.27 -1.96 7.87
CA SER A 347 -21.68 -2.61 9.11
C SER A 347 -20.54 -3.46 9.69
N SER A 348 -19.45 -2.81 10.12
CA SER A 348 -18.31 -3.47 10.77
C SER A 348 -18.25 -3.19 12.27
N ASP A 349 -17.84 -4.19 13.05
CA ASP A 349 -17.44 -3.98 14.45
C ASP A 349 -16.21 -3.04 14.54
N ASN A 350 -15.35 -3.01 13.52
CA ASN A 350 -14.19 -2.12 13.46
C ASN A 350 -14.56 -0.65 13.22
N SER A 351 -15.78 -0.35 12.76
CA SER A 351 -16.25 1.04 12.54
C SER A 351 -16.16 1.91 13.80
N ILE A 352 -16.18 1.31 15.00
CA ILE A 352 -16.00 2.04 16.27
C ILE A 352 -14.66 2.79 16.34
N TYR A 353 -13.59 2.19 15.80
CA TYR A 353 -12.23 2.75 15.89
C TYR A 353 -11.96 3.84 14.85
N LEU A 354 -12.77 3.93 13.79
CA LEU A 354 -12.66 4.96 12.76
C LEU A 354 -13.25 6.31 13.19
N LYS A 355 -14.17 6.30 14.16
CA LYS A 355 -15.03 7.45 14.51
C LYS A 355 -14.24 8.72 14.87
N ASP A 356 -13.11 8.56 15.55
CA ASP A 356 -12.30 9.66 16.06
C ASP A 356 -11.11 9.99 15.12
N LEU A 357 -10.99 9.32 13.97
CA LEU A 357 -10.00 9.60 12.93
C LEU A 357 -10.49 10.72 12.00
N LYS A 358 -9.71 11.78 11.87
CA LYS A 358 -9.91 12.90 10.94
C LYS A 358 -9.33 12.52 9.57
N ILE A 359 -10.17 11.92 8.72
CA ILE A 359 -9.77 11.44 7.37
C ILE A 359 -9.37 12.62 6.46
N ASP A 360 -9.98 13.78 6.66
CA ASP A 360 -9.70 15.03 5.97
C ASP A 360 -8.38 15.71 6.41
N SER A 361 -7.74 15.23 7.48
CA SER A 361 -6.48 15.76 7.99
C SER A 361 -5.27 14.87 7.67
N PHE A 362 -5.37 13.95 6.71
CA PHE A 362 -4.24 13.10 6.32
C PHE A 362 -3.16 13.94 5.63
N ARG A 363 -1.95 13.86 6.18
CA ARG A 363 -0.82 14.68 5.76
C ARG A 363 0.01 13.93 4.73
N THR A 364 -0.35 14.06 3.46
CA THR A 364 0.38 13.39 2.37
C THR A 364 1.81 13.89 2.26
N SER A 365 2.76 12.97 2.13
CA SER A 365 4.16 13.23 1.82
C SER A 365 4.52 12.70 0.44
N SER A 366 5.24 13.48 -0.37
CA SER A 366 5.73 13.07 -1.69
C SER A 366 7.18 13.51 -1.86
N LEU A 367 8.08 12.73 -1.25
CA LEU A 367 9.51 13.06 -1.12
C LEU A 367 10.38 12.46 -2.23
N GLY A 368 9.85 11.52 -3.03
CA GLY A 368 10.64 10.77 -4.02
C GLY A 368 11.86 10.08 -3.37
N THR A 369 13.04 10.22 -3.98
CA THR A 369 14.29 9.64 -3.45
C THR A 369 14.68 10.18 -2.07
N LEU A 370 14.22 11.38 -1.70
CA LEU A 370 14.57 11.99 -0.40
C LEU A 370 14.07 11.18 0.79
N ALA A 371 13.00 10.38 0.64
CA ALA A 371 12.58 9.46 1.70
C ALA A 371 13.64 8.39 2.02
N ASN A 372 14.31 7.86 0.97
CA ASN A 372 15.38 6.88 1.15
C ASN A 372 16.65 7.55 1.69
N GLU A 373 17.04 8.69 1.14
CA GLU A 373 18.19 9.46 1.63
C GLU A 373 18.04 9.90 3.10
N LEU A 374 16.81 10.21 3.52
CA LEU A 374 16.48 10.51 4.92
C LEU A 374 16.67 9.28 5.82
N ASN A 375 16.19 8.11 5.39
CA ASN A 375 16.39 6.87 6.14
C ASN A 375 17.90 6.54 6.29
N GLU A 376 18.68 6.71 5.21
CA GLU A 376 20.15 6.51 5.23
C GLU A 376 20.87 7.49 6.15
N GLU A 377 20.48 8.77 6.16
CA GLU A 377 21.07 9.78 7.04
C GLU A 377 20.66 9.55 8.50
N TRP A 378 19.45 9.07 8.77
CA TRP A 378 19.03 8.63 10.09
C TRP A 378 19.86 7.44 10.59
N ASP A 379 20.08 6.42 9.75
CA ASP A 379 20.89 5.25 10.13
C ASP A 379 22.32 5.68 10.51
N GLN A 380 22.90 6.62 9.77
CA GLN A 380 24.26 7.12 10.01
C GLN A 380 24.37 8.03 11.25
N THR A 381 23.31 8.78 11.60
CA THR A 381 23.37 9.85 12.62
C THR A 381 22.66 9.55 13.93
N ILE A 382 21.54 8.82 13.91
CA ILE A 382 20.72 8.46 15.08
C ILE A 382 20.87 6.97 15.39
N GLY A 383 20.79 6.11 14.36
CA GLY A 383 20.91 4.65 14.49
C GLY A 383 22.27 4.17 15.03
N THR A 384 23.32 5.00 14.91
CA THR A 384 24.66 4.77 15.47
C THR A 384 24.84 5.24 16.91
N MET A 385 23.95 6.07 17.46
CA MET A 385 24.13 6.64 18.82
C MET A 385 23.94 5.63 19.95
N GLY A 386 23.18 4.56 19.71
CA GLY A 386 22.92 3.50 20.69
C GLY A 386 23.92 2.34 20.68
N GLN A 387 24.94 2.36 19.83
CA GLN A 387 25.88 1.25 19.58
C GLN A 387 27.14 1.30 20.46
#